data_AF-A0A134CI44-F1
#
_entry.id   AF-A0A134CI44-F1
#
_cell.length_a   1.000
_cell.length_b   1.000
_cell.length_c   1.000
_cell.angle_alpha   90.00
_cell.angle_beta   90.00
_cell.angle_gamma   90.00
#
_symmetry.space_group_name_H-M   'P 1'
#
loop_
_entity.id
_entity.type
_entity.pdbx_description
1 polymer ?
#
loop_
_entity_poly.entity_id
_entity_poly.type
_entity_poly.pdbx_seq_one_letter_code
_entity_poly.pdbx_strand_id
1 'polypeptide(L)'
;MDEPIILPWTIYIIDVCNSISAVAMFLSVLGVFATMFAFIVIYVDDVDIIQGKKLLKRLMIFTTVSIIVTIIVPDKRVGYTMLATQYITEENVLKAADMVDRIADKIIRVKNN
;
A
#
# COMPACT_ATOMS: atom_id res chain seq x y z
N MET A 1 30.91 6.41 -8.82
CA MET A 1 29.99 5.94 -7.76
C MET A 1 28.62 6.08 -8.38
N ASP A 2 28.10 5.00 -8.95
CA ASP A 2 26.89 5.03 -9.78
C ASP A 2 25.75 4.26 -9.09
N GLU A 3 25.66 4.39 -7.76
CA GLU A 3 24.53 3.84 -7.03
C GLU A 3 23.36 4.83 -7.08
N PRO A 4 22.18 4.37 -7.51
CA PRO A 4 21.01 5.23 -7.59
C PRO A 4 20.57 5.68 -6.19
N ILE A 5 20.20 6.96 -6.07
CA ILE A 5 19.71 7.59 -4.83
C ILE A 5 18.52 6.81 -4.23
N ILE A 6 17.68 6.26 -5.11
CA ILE A 6 16.57 5.38 -4.78
C ILE A 6 16.89 3.99 -5.31
N LEU A 7 16.87 2.98 -4.44
CA LEU A 7 17.07 1.59 -4.82
C LEU A 7 15.90 1.10 -5.69
N PRO A 8 16.15 0.54 -6.90
CA PRO A 8 15.11 0.00 -7.77
C PRO A 8 14.25 -1.08 -7.08
N TRP A 9 14.86 -1.84 -6.16
CA TRP A 9 14.17 -2.85 -5.36
C TRP A 9 13.06 -2.28 -4.48
N THR A 10 13.20 -1.05 -3.98
CA THR A 10 12.17 -0.41 -3.15
C THR A 10 10.92 -0.11 -3.98
N ILE A 11 11.11 0.36 -5.21
CA ILE A 11 10.02 0.61 -6.17
C ILE A 11 9.31 -0.69 -6.49
N TYR A 12 10.07 -1.77 -6.75
CA TYR A 12 9.52 -3.09 -7.02
C TYR A 12 8.68 -3.62 -5.84
N ILE A 13 9.17 -3.51 -4.60
CA ILE A 13 8.45 -3.96 -3.41
C ILE A 13 7.11 -3.20 -3.26
N ILE A 14 7.07 -1.90 -3.52
CA ILE A 14 5.83 -1.09 -3.49
C ILE A 14 4.82 -1.64 -4.51
N ASP A 15 5.25 -1.96 -5.73
CA ASP A 15 4.38 -2.51 -6.77
C ASP A 15 3.87 -3.93 -6.45
N VAL A 16 4.72 -4.76 -5.84
CA VAL A 16 4.35 -6.10 -5.38
C VAL A 16 3.32 -6.02 -4.24
N CYS A 17 3.57 -5.17 -3.25
CA CYS A 17 2.63 -4.94 -2.14
C CYS A 17 1.27 -4.45 -2.67
N ASN A 18 1.27 -3.52 -3.62
CA ASN A 18 0.05 -3.04 -4.25
C ASN A 18 -0.72 -4.16 -4.95
N SER A 19 -0.01 -5.04 -5.68
CA SER A 19 -0.61 -6.18 -6.37
C SER A 19 -1.19 -7.20 -5.37
N ILE A 20 -0.48 -7.47 -4.27
CA ILE A 20 -0.96 -8.34 -3.18
C ILE A 20 -2.20 -7.74 -2.53
N SER A 21 -2.22 -6.43 -2.27
CA SER A 21 -3.37 -5.74 -1.70
C SER A 21 -4.59 -5.83 -2.62
N ALA A 22 -4.40 -5.65 -3.94
CA ALA A 22 -5.48 -5.80 -4.92
C ALA A 22 -6.05 -7.23 -4.95
N VAL A 23 -5.19 -8.25 -4.91
CA VAL A 23 -5.61 -9.66 -4.84
C VAL A 23 -6.33 -9.95 -3.52
N ALA A 24 -5.81 -9.45 -2.40
CA ALA A 24 -6.43 -9.61 -1.08
C ALA A 24 -7.80 -8.92 -1.03
N MET A 25 -7.94 -7.73 -1.62
CA MET A 25 -9.23 -7.05 -1.73
C MET A 25 -10.24 -7.88 -2.54
N PHE A 26 -9.81 -8.44 -3.68
CA PHE A 26 -10.65 -9.31 -4.49
C PHE A 26 -11.07 -10.59 -3.73
N LEU A 27 -10.13 -11.25 -3.04
CA LEU A 27 -10.41 -12.42 -2.21
C LEU A 27 -11.34 -12.10 -1.04
N SER A 28 -11.22 -10.92 -0.44
CA SER A 28 -12.11 -10.45 0.62
C SER A 28 -13.55 -10.33 0.11
N VAL A 29 -13.75 -9.70 -1.07
CA VAL A 29 -15.07 -9.57 -1.69
C VAL A 29 -15.67 -10.94 -2.01
N LEU A 30 -14.88 -11.82 -2.64
CA LEU A 30 -15.33 -13.19 -2.93
C LEU A 30 -15.66 -13.98 -1.65
N GLY A 31 -14.87 -13.81 -0.59
CA GLY A 31 -15.10 -14.44 0.71
C GLY A 31 -16.42 -14.00 1.34
N VAL A 32 -16.76 -12.71 1.25
CA VAL A 32 -18.06 -12.19 1.73
C VAL A 32 -19.22 -12.81 0.94
N PHE A 33 -19.14 -12.89 -0.39
CA PHE A 33 -20.19 -13.55 -1.18
C PHE A 33 -20.27 -15.05 -0.89
N ALA A 34 -19.14 -15.73 -0.76
CA ALA A 34 -19.09 -17.17 -0.45
C ALA A 34 -19.68 -17.47 0.93
N THR A 35 -19.38 -16.64 1.94
CA THR A 35 -19.97 -16.77 3.27
C THR A 35 -21.47 -16.52 3.27
N MET A 36 -21.95 -15.51 2.54
CA MET A 36 -23.38 -15.23 2.40
C MET A 36 -24.10 -16.39 1.70
N PHE A 37 -23.54 -16.91 0.61
CA PHE A 37 -24.11 -18.05 -0.11
C PHE A 37 -24.14 -19.32 0.75
N ALA A 38 -23.04 -19.63 1.45
CA ALA A 38 -22.98 -20.76 2.37
C ALA A 38 -24.02 -20.63 3.49
N PHE A 39 -24.25 -19.42 4.00
CA PHE A 39 -25.29 -19.17 5.01
C PHE A 39 -26.69 -19.45 4.46
N ILE A 40 -27.01 -19.00 3.25
CA ILE A 40 -28.30 -19.26 2.59
C ILE A 40 -28.51 -20.77 2.41
N VAL A 41 -27.54 -21.50 1.86
CA VAL A 41 -27.64 -22.95 1.62
C VAL A 41 -27.87 -23.72 2.91
N ILE A 42 -27.17 -23.38 3.99
CA ILE A 42 -27.31 -24.08 5.28
C ILE A 42 -28.69 -23.87 5.90
N TYR A 43 -29.27 -22.67 5.77
CA TYR A 43 -30.56 -22.34 6.38
C TYR A 43 -31.78 -22.69 5.52
N VAL A 44 -31.63 -22.72 4.19
CA VAL A 44 -32.73 -22.96 3.25
C VAL A 44 -32.84 -24.43 2.83
N ASP A 45 -31.72 -25.10 2.55
CA ASP A 45 -31.70 -26.47 2.02
C ASP A 45 -31.57 -27.55 3.12
N ASP A 46 -31.68 -27.16 4.40
CA ASP A 46 -31.60 -28.05 5.58
C ASP A 46 -30.40 -29.03 5.54
N VAL A 47 -29.28 -28.53 5.01
CA VAL A 47 -28.03 -29.27 4.84
C VAL A 47 -27.42 -29.55 6.22
N ASP A 48 -26.75 -30.71 6.36
CA ASP A 48 -26.09 -31.16 7.59
C ASP A 48 -25.37 -30.01 8.34
N ILE A 49 -26.03 -29.55 9.40
CA ILE A 49 -25.71 -28.33 10.15
C ILE A 49 -24.29 -28.41 10.73
N ILE A 50 -23.80 -29.62 11.05
CA ILE A 50 -22.47 -29.82 11.65
C ILE A 50 -21.38 -29.51 10.61
N GLN A 51 -21.53 -30.00 9.38
CA GLN A 51 -20.57 -29.76 8.30
C GLN A 51 -20.64 -28.31 7.81
N GLY A 52 -21.85 -27.77 7.68
CA GLY A 52 -22.08 -26.38 7.28
C GLY A 52 -21.44 -25.37 8.25
N LYS A 53 -21.60 -25.56 9.56
CA LYS A 53 -20.97 -24.69 10.58
C LYS A 53 -19.45 -24.72 10.52
N LYS A 54 -18.84 -25.88 10.28
CA LYS A 54 -17.37 -26.01 10.16
C LYS A 54 -16.85 -25.27 8.91
N LEU A 55 -17.57 -25.37 7.80
CA LEU A 55 -17.24 -24.68 6.55
C LEU A 55 -17.39 -23.16 6.69
N LEU A 56 -18.49 -22.68 7.28
CA LEU A 56 -18.70 -21.26 7.58
C LEU A 56 -17.60 -20.67 8.47
N LYS A 57 -17.22 -21.37 9.56
CA LYS A 57 -16.16 -20.91 10.47
C LYS A 57 -14.83 -20.75 9.73
N ARG A 58 -14.49 -21.69 8.84
CA ARG A 58 -13.25 -21.63 8.06
C ARG A 58 -13.28 -20.48 7.05
N LEU A 59 -14.40 -20.30 6.33
CA LEU A 59 -14.58 -19.20 5.39
C LEU A 59 -14.54 -17.83 6.08
N MET A 60 -15.14 -17.71 7.26
CA MET A 60 -15.12 -16.47 8.05
C MET A 60 -13.69 -16.12 8.47
N ILE A 61 -12.91 -17.09 8.98
CA ILE A 61 -11.50 -16.85 9.33
C ILE A 61 -10.69 -16.41 8.10
N PHE A 62 -10.86 -17.10 6.97
CA PHE A 62 -10.16 -16.75 5.72
C PHE A 62 -10.50 -15.33 5.26
N THR A 63 -11.79 -14.98 5.25
CA THR A 63 -12.27 -13.66 4.85
C THR A 63 -11.73 -12.56 5.78
N THR A 64 -11.76 -12.79 7.09
CA THR A 64 -11.22 -11.85 8.09
C THR A 64 -9.73 -11.60 7.88
N VAL A 65 -8.93 -12.65 7.65
CA VAL A 65 -7.49 -12.51 7.39
C VAL A 65 -7.25 -11.70 6.11
N SER A 66 -7.99 -11.96 5.04
CA SER A 66 -7.87 -11.23 3.77
C SER A 66 -8.20 -9.73 3.94
N ILE A 67 -9.21 -9.40 4.75
CA ILE A 67 -9.57 -8.02 5.07
C ILE A 67 -8.45 -7.33 5.84
N ILE A 68 -7.89 -7.99 6.86
CA ILE A 68 -6.78 -7.45 7.66
C ILE A 68 -5.57 -7.13 6.76
N VAL A 69 -5.21 -8.05 5.85
CA VAL A 69 -4.12 -7.82 4.89
C VAL A 69 -4.40 -6.59 4.02
N THR A 70 -5.64 -6.43 3.55
CA THR A 70 -6.04 -5.28 2.72
C THR A 70 -5.91 -3.96 3.47
N ILE A 71 -6.20 -3.93 4.78
CA ILE A 71 -6.11 -2.72 5.61
C ILE A 71 -4.66 -2.35 5.93
N ILE A 72 -3.81 -3.35 6.18
CA ILE A 72 -2.42 -3.12 6.60
C ILE A 72 -1.53 -2.74 5.42
N VAL A 73 -1.75 -3.33 4.24
CA VAL A 73 -0.87 -3.13 3.09
C VAL A 73 -1.17 -1.79 2.42
N PRO A 74 -0.21 -0.84 2.37
CA PRO A 74 -0.44 0.48 1.79
C PRO A 74 -0.64 0.39 0.27
N ASP A 75 -1.54 1.22 -0.26
CA ASP A 75 -1.73 1.44 -1.70
C ASP A 75 -0.45 2.04 -2.31
N LYS A 76 -0.23 1.82 -3.61
CA LYS A 76 0.92 2.32 -4.39
C LYS A 76 1.16 3.81 -4.18
N ARG A 77 0.10 4.62 -4.14
CA ARG A 77 0.18 6.06 -3.87
C ARG A 77 0.78 6.35 -2.50
N VAL A 78 0.31 5.67 -1.46
CA VAL A 78 0.81 5.84 -0.09
C VAL A 78 2.27 5.40 -0.02
N GLY A 79 2.61 4.26 -0.62
CA GLY A 79 3.99 3.77 -0.68
C GLY A 79 4.97 4.75 -1.33
N TYR A 80 4.61 5.32 -2.49
CA TYR A 80 5.46 6.32 -3.14
C TYR A 80 5.51 7.66 -2.42
N THR A 81 4.40 8.11 -1.82
CA THR A 81 4.43 9.33 -1.00
C THR A 81 5.37 9.16 0.18
N MET A 82 5.28 8.03 0.90
CA MET A 82 6.21 7.71 1.99
C MET A 82 7.66 7.69 1.52
N LEU A 83 7.93 7.08 0.36
CA LEU A 83 9.26 7.06 -0.23
C LEU A 83 9.75 8.49 -0.55
N ALA A 84 8.94 9.31 -1.20
CA ALA A 84 9.31 10.68 -1.55
C ALA A 84 9.56 11.55 -0.30
N THR A 85 8.72 11.41 0.73
CA THR A 85 8.87 12.13 2.01
C THR A 85 10.20 11.82 2.71
N GLN A 86 10.77 10.62 2.53
CA GLN A 86 12.10 10.31 3.09
C GLN A 86 13.22 11.18 2.51
N TYR A 87 13.06 11.66 1.27
CA TYR A 87 14.07 12.50 0.61
C TYR A 87 13.76 13.98 0.69
N ILE A 88 12.48 14.35 0.74
CA ILE A 88 12.01 15.74 0.90
C ILE A 88 11.90 16.06 2.39
N THR A 89 13.05 16.21 3.06
CA THR A 89 13.14 16.67 4.45
C THR A 89 13.27 18.19 4.52
N GLU A 90 12.84 18.81 5.63
CA GLU A 90 12.99 20.26 5.84
C GLU A 90 14.45 20.71 5.65
N GLU A 91 15.40 19.93 6.14
CA GLU A 91 16.83 20.20 5.98
C GLU A 91 17.27 20.21 4.50
N ASN A 92 16.82 19.23 3.70
CA ASN A 92 17.15 19.17 2.28
C ASN A 92 16.51 20.30 1.49
N VAL A 93 15.29 20.69 1.86
CA VAL A 93 14.59 21.84 1.26
C VAL A 93 15.30 23.14 1.59
N LEU A 94 15.72 23.35 2.86
CA LEU A 94 16.48 24.53 3.28
C LEU A 94 17.85 24.60 2.58
N LYS A 95 18.57 23.48 2.47
CA LYS A 95 19.84 23.42 1.71
C LYS A 95 19.65 23.79 0.23
N ALA A 96 18.55 23.36 -0.38
CA ALA A 96 18.24 23.73 -1.76
C ALA A 96 17.96 25.23 -1.88
N ALA A 97 17.21 25.82 -0.94
CA ALA A 97 16.95 27.26 -0.89
C ALA A 97 18.25 28.07 -0.71
N ASP A 98 19.11 27.69 0.24
CA ASP A 98 20.42 28.32 0.46
C ASP A 98 21.30 28.25 -0.80
N MET A 99 21.22 27.15 -1.55
CA MET A 99 21.97 27.01 -2.80
C MET A 99 21.48 27.97 -3.88
N VAL A 100 20.16 28.18 -3.97
CA VAL A 100 19.55 29.17 -4.89
C VAL A 100 19.96 30.59 -4.50
N ASP A 101 19.90 30.94 -3.21
CA ASP A 101 20.30 32.26 -2.73
C ASP A 101 21.78 32.55 -3.03
N ARG A 102 22.65 31.57 -2.82
CA ARG A 102 24.09 31.69 -3.17
C ARG A 102 24.33 31.88 -4.67
N ILE A 103 23.49 31.27 -5.53
CA ILE A 103 23.58 31.46 -6.99
C ILE A 103 23.10 32.87 -7.35
N ALA A 104 21.98 33.33 -6.78
CA ALA A 104 21.46 34.67 -6.99
C ALA A 104 22.48 35.74 -6.57
N ASP A 105 23.08 35.59 -5.40
CA ASP A 105 24.14 36.48 -4.89
C ASP A 105 25.35 36.53 -5.83
N LYS A 106 25.78 35.39 -6.37
CA LYS A 106 26.87 35.35 -7.37
C LYS A 106 26.51 36.13 -8.62
N ILE A 107 25.28 35.99 -9.13
CA ILE A 107 24.83 36.69 -10.35
C ILE A 107 24.82 38.21 -10.10
N ILE A 108 24.30 38.65 -8.96
CA ILE A 108 24.25 40.07 -8.61
C ILE A 108 25.66 40.66 -8.49
N ARG A 109 26.59 39.94 -7.85
CA ARG A 109 28.00 40.36 -7.75
C ARG A 109 28.70 40.45 -9.11
N VAL A 110 28.41 39.53 -10.03
CA VAL A 110 28.96 39.58 -11.40
C VAL A 110 28.37 40.74 -12.20
N LYS A 111 27.08 41.08 -12.01
CA LYS A 111 26.43 42.20 -12.69
C LYS A 111 26.94 43.57 -12.20
N ASN A 112 27.28 43.69 -10.92
CA ASN A 112 27.70 44.94 -10.29
C ASN A 112 29.22 45.19 -10.36
N ASN A 113 29.99 44.28 -10.98
CA ASN A 113 31.40 44.46 -11.36
C ASN A 113 31.50 44.70 -12.87
#